data_AF-A0A8K0VSY7-F1
#
_entry.id   AF-A0A8K0VSY7-F1
#
_cell.length_a   1.000
_cell.length_b   1.000
_cell.length_c   1.000
_cell.angle_alpha   90.00
_cell.angle_beta   90.00
_cell.angle_gamma   90.00
#
_symmetry.space_group_name_H-M   'P 1'
#
loop_
_entity.id
_entity.type
_entity.pdbx_description
1 polymer ?
#
loop_
_entity_poly.entity_id
_entity_poly.type
_entity_poly.pdbx_seq_one_letter_code
_entity_poly.pdbx_strand_id
1 'polypeptide(L)'
;MGLVTLDPTKGTQVAFRGIANILQGLVTDAATRRNLVKNVAEVATKFRHWTWIEIEYSLNNLEQTSELRSNSLKKVVRRVEDLYEAILQFQVVISKECQHGGVGRFFHAPETMERMNALVEQVKTHHGTCETELNLCKSQFDRSLKIKEWISETKYESSHGNIVDKIKLKEYPDCAKWLLSSDQYAKWWSQQSGVLWIKGTVGTGKTTLMARII
;
A
#
# COMPACT_ATOMS: atom_id res chain seq x y z
N MET A 1 -3.86 -14.81 -15.21
CA MET A 1 -4.87 -15.53 -14.39
C MET A 1 -5.53 -14.49 -13.52
N GLY A 2 -6.76 -14.09 -13.86
CA GLY A 2 -7.42 -12.94 -13.25
C GLY A 2 -7.77 -13.23 -11.80
N LEU A 3 -7.15 -12.51 -10.87
CA LEU A 3 -7.65 -12.37 -9.51
C LEU A 3 -9.01 -11.68 -9.62
N VAL A 4 -10.07 -12.46 -9.48
CA VAL A 4 -11.43 -11.96 -9.27
C VAL A 4 -11.33 -10.93 -8.17
N THR A 5 -11.61 -9.68 -8.53
CA THR A 5 -11.73 -8.53 -7.64
C THR A 5 -12.93 -8.77 -6.73
N LEU A 6 -12.75 -9.61 -5.72
CA LEU A 6 -13.49 -9.52 -4.47
C LEU A 6 -13.17 -8.13 -3.94
N ASP A 7 -13.98 -7.14 -4.32
CA ASP A 7 -13.93 -5.78 -3.81
C ASP A 7 -14.32 -5.85 -2.33
N PRO A 8 -13.35 -5.91 -1.39
CA PRO A 8 -13.65 -6.12 0.02
C PRO A 8 -14.36 -4.88 0.58
N THR A 9 -14.30 -3.73 -0.11
CA THR A 9 -14.80 -2.45 0.38
C THR A 9 -16.32 -2.37 0.37
N LYS A 10 -16.97 -2.87 -0.69
CA LYS A 10 -18.43 -2.80 -0.81
C LYS A 10 -19.11 -3.78 0.14
N GLY A 11 -18.60 -5.01 0.22
CA GLY A 11 -19.13 -6.02 1.14
C GLY A 11 -18.93 -5.64 2.61
N THR A 12 -17.74 -5.14 2.96
CA THR A 12 -17.37 -4.85 4.36
C THR A 12 -18.09 -3.62 4.91
N GLN A 13 -18.33 -2.58 4.10
CA GLN A 13 -19.12 -1.43 4.55
C GLN A 13 -20.59 -1.79 4.80
N VAL A 14 -21.17 -2.60 3.91
CA VAL A 14 -22.53 -3.11 4.09
C VAL A 14 -22.60 -4.01 5.32
N ALA A 15 -21.58 -4.85 5.56
CA ALA A 15 -21.48 -5.68 6.75
C ALA A 15 -21.39 -4.84 8.03
N PHE A 16 -20.50 -3.83 8.11
CA PHE A 16 -20.38 -2.97 9.29
C PHE A 16 -21.64 -2.14 9.55
N ARG A 17 -22.33 -1.68 8.50
CA ARG A 17 -23.60 -0.96 8.64
C ARG A 17 -24.73 -1.88 9.08
N GLY A 18 -24.78 -3.11 8.55
CA GLY A 18 -25.70 -4.15 8.99
C GLY A 18 -25.49 -4.50 10.47
N ILE A 19 -24.24 -4.70 10.88
CA ILE A 19 -23.83 -4.89 12.26
C ILE A 19 -24.31 -3.69 13.10
N ALA A 20 -23.94 -2.46 12.77
CA ALA A 20 -24.34 -1.27 13.53
C ALA A 20 -25.87 -1.12 13.71
N ASN A 21 -26.67 -1.45 12.68
CA ASN A 21 -28.12 -1.41 12.75
C ASN A 21 -28.71 -2.52 13.66
N ILE A 22 -28.18 -3.74 13.55
CA ILE A 22 -28.54 -4.87 14.42
C ILE A 22 -28.23 -4.50 15.88
N LEU A 23 -27.08 -3.88 16.12
CA LEU A 23 -26.64 -3.42 17.42
C LEU A 23 -27.54 -2.33 18.01
N GLN A 24 -28.00 -1.37 17.19
CA GLN A 24 -28.91 -0.31 17.64
C GLN A 24 -30.28 -0.83 18.09
N GLY A 25 -30.77 -1.91 17.47
CA GLY A 25 -32.06 -2.52 17.78
C GLY A 25 -32.04 -3.47 18.99
N LEU A 26 -30.90 -4.06 19.32
CA LEU A 26 -30.82 -5.18 20.27
C LEU A 26 -30.22 -4.82 21.64
N VAL A 27 -29.49 -3.70 21.74
CA VAL A 27 -28.93 -3.24 23.02
C VAL A 27 -29.95 -2.34 23.72
N THR A 28 -30.47 -2.77 24.87
CA THR A 28 -31.44 -1.99 25.67
C THR A 28 -30.79 -0.80 26.38
N ASP A 29 -29.60 -0.97 26.96
CA ASP A 29 -28.88 0.10 27.64
C ASP A 29 -28.36 1.19 26.66
N ALA A 30 -28.71 2.44 26.93
CA ALA A 30 -28.42 3.56 26.04
C ALA A 30 -26.93 3.99 26.06
N ALA A 31 -26.21 3.75 27.15
CA ALA A 31 -24.78 4.08 27.24
C ALA A 31 -23.94 3.05 26.47
N THR A 32 -24.19 1.77 26.74
CA THR A 32 -23.58 0.62 26.09
C THR A 32 -23.81 0.63 24.58
N ARG A 33 -25.04 0.91 24.15
CA ARG A 33 -25.41 1.03 22.73
C ARG A 33 -24.61 2.11 22.01
N ARG A 34 -24.51 3.30 22.62
CA ARG A 34 -23.76 4.42 22.04
C ARG A 34 -22.28 4.09 21.89
N ASN A 35 -21.67 3.47 22.91
CA ASN A 35 -20.27 3.09 22.85
C ASN A 35 -20.00 2.06 21.74
N LEU A 36 -20.88 1.08 21.60
CA LEU A 36 -20.73 0.01 20.63
C LEU A 36 -20.88 0.48 19.18
N VAL A 37 -21.89 1.32 18.91
CA VAL A 37 -22.08 1.94 17.60
C VAL A 37 -20.88 2.82 17.25
N LYS A 38 -20.35 3.55 18.23
CA LYS A 38 -19.13 4.36 18.05
C LYS A 38 -17.93 3.49 17.69
N ASN A 39 -17.71 2.38 18.39
CA ASN A 39 -16.60 1.46 18.13
C ASN A 39 -16.66 0.85 16.72
N VAL A 40 -17.85 0.40 16.29
CA VAL A 40 -18.05 -0.15 14.96
C VAL A 40 -17.84 0.92 13.87
N ALA A 41 -18.34 2.14 14.09
CA ALA A 41 -18.14 3.25 13.17
C ALA A 41 -16.66 3.66 13.06
N GLU A 42 -15.93 3.65 14.17
CA GLU A 42 -14.49 3.94 14.22
C GLU A 42 -13.71 2.96 13.34
N VAL A 43 -13.88 1.66 13.57
CA VAL A 43 -13.18 0.60 12.81
C VAL A 43 -13.54 0.67 11.32
N ALA A 44 -14.82 0.88 10.99
CA ALA A 44 -15.28 1.01 9.61
C ALA A 44 -14.66 2.23 8.90
N THR A 45 -14.49 3.34 9.61
CA THR A 45 -13.86 4.56 9.06
C THR A 45 -12.38 4.34 8.77
N LYS A 46 -11.65 3.67 9.67
CA LYS A 46 -10.23 3.35 9.47
C LYS A 46 -10.03 2.35 8.33
N PHE A 47 -10.87 1.33 8.23
CA PHE A 47 -10.88 0.39 7.12
C PHE A 47 -11.06 1.13 5.78
N ARG A 48 -12.09 1.98 5.68
CA ARG A 48 -12.37 2.76 4.47
C ARG A 48 -11.19 3.64 4.05
N HIS A 49 -10.55 4.29 5.01
CA HIS A 49 -9.39 5.14 4.74
C HIS A 49 -8.25 4.35 4.08
N TRP A 50 -7.88 3.20 4.65
CA TRP A 50 -6.78 2.39 4.12
C TRP A 50 -7.11 1.73 2.80
N THR A 51 -8.35 1.30 2.58
CA THR A 51 -8.67 0.74 1.26
C THR A 51 -8.74 1.81 0.17
N TRP A 52 -9.11 3.05 0.50
CA TRP A 52 -8.99 4.16 -0.45
C TRP A 52 -7.52 4.41 -0.82
N ILE A 53 -6.61 4.39 0.15
CA ILE A 53 -5.16 4.48 -0.09
C ILE A 53 -4.70 3.33 -1.00
N GLU A 54 -5.08 2.09 -0.72
CA GLU A 54 -4.71 0.95 -1.58
C GLU A 54 -5.18 1.12 -3.01
N ILE A 55 -6.43 1.58 -3.22
CA ILE A 55 -6.97 1.86 -4.54
C ILE A 55 -6.17 2.97 -5.22
N GLU A 56 -5.92 4.09 -4.54
CA GLU A 56 -5.18 5.21 -5.12
C GLU A 56 -3.74 4.83 -5.50
N TYR A 57 -3.05 4.07 -4.65
CA TYR A 57 -1.67 3.65 -4.93
C TYR A 57 -1.57 2.50 -5.94
N SER A 58 -2.51 1.55 -5.93
CA SER A 58 -2.55 0.44 -6.90
C SER A 58 -2.96 0.90 -8.29
N LEU A 59 -3.91 1.84 -8.41
CA LEU A 59 -4.32 2.41 -9.70
C LEU A 59 -3.26 3.36 -10.27
N ASN A 60 -2.49 4.05 -9.42
CA ASN A 60 -1.57 5.07 -9.90
C ASN A 60 -0.12 4.60 -10.14
N ASN A 61 0.42 3.51 -9.56
CA ASN A 61 1.85 3.20 -9.74
C ASN A 61 2.31 1.78 -9.29
N LEU A 62 2.21 0.76 -10.14
CA LEU A 62 2.95 -0.50 -9.97
C LEU A 62 4.04 -0.75 -11.02
N GLU A 63 4.03 -0.06 -12.17
CA GLU A 63 4.93 -0.40 -13.27
C GLU A 63 6.28 0.34 -13.29
N GLN A 64 6.51 1.36 -12.45
CA GLN A 64 7.75 2.16 -12.51
C GLN A 64 8.28 2.58 -11.13
N THR A 65 8.75 1.65 -10.31
CA THR A 65 9.32 1.99 -9.01
C THR A 65 10.74 1.49 -8.82
N SER A 66 11.64 2.41 -8.46
CA SER A 66 13.02 2.12 -8.05
C SER A 66 13.06 1.19 -6.83
N GLU A 67 14.12 0.40 -6.65
CA GLU A 67 14.23 -0.57 -5.54
C GLU A 67 14.12 0.07 -4.14
N LEU A 68 14.54 1.33 -3.98
CA LEU A 68 14.32 2.12 -2.76
C LEU A 68 12.82 2.35 -2.47
N ARG A 69 12.02 2.59 -3.51
CA ARG A 69 10.56 2.70 -3.42
C ARG A 69 9.92 1.35 -3.06
N SER A 70 10.50 0.25 -3.54
CA SER A 70 10.07 -1.12 -3.19
C SER A 70 10.20 -1.43 -1.69
N ASN A 71 11.30 -1.05 -1.04
CA ASN A 71 11.53 -1.45 0.36
C ASN A 71 10.72 -0.64 1.38
N SER A 72 10.65 0.69 1.23
CA SER A 72 9.81 1.51 2.12
C SER A 72 8.31 1.19 1.91
N LEU A 73 7.89 0.91 0.68
CA LEU A 73 6.52 0.48 0.39
C LEU A 73 6.21 -0.90 0.97
N LYS A 74 7.12 -1.88 0.85
CA LYS A 74 6.97 -3.21 1.49
C LYS A 74 6.77 -3.11 3.00
N LYS A 75 7.44 -2.16 3.66
CA LYS A 75 7.25 -1.92 5.09
C LYS A 75 5.85 -1.39 5.39
N VAL A 76 5.35 -0.44 4.60
CA VAL A 76 3.97 0.07 4.73
C VAL A 76 2.95 -1.03 4.47
N VAL A 77 3.13 -1.85 3.42
CA VAL A 77 2.25 -2.98 3.09
C VAL A 77 2.13 -3.95 4.27
N ARG A 78 3.25 -4.37 4.87
CA ARG A 78 3.22 -5.24 6.07
C ARG A 78 2.43 -4.63 7.23
N ARG A 79 2.53 -3.31 7.43
CA ARG A 79 1.76 -2.63 8.48
C ARG A 79 0.28 -2.58 8.18
N VAL A 80 -0.10 -2.42 6.91
CA VAL A 80 -1.50 -2.49 6.48
C VAL A 80 -2.06 -3.90 6.65
N GLU A 81 -1.25 -4.95 6.39
CA GLU A 81 -1.61 -6.34 6.69
C GLU A 81 -1.89 -6.54 8.20
N ASP A 82 -0.98 -6.07 9.08
CA ASP A 82 -1.18 -6.11 10.54
C ASP A 82 -2.51 -5.42 10.95
N LEU A 83 -2.81 -4.27 10.33
CA LEU A 83 -4.05 -3.53 10.57
C LEU A 83 -5.29 -4.31 10.13
N TYR A 84 -5.26 -4.92 8.94
CA TYR A 84 -6.39 -5.71 8.45
C TYR A 84 -6.61 -6.97 9.27
N GLU A 85 -5.55 -7.60 9.77
CA GLU A 85 -5.68 -8.72 10.71
C GLU A 85 -6.44 -8.29 11.97
N ALA A 86 -6.08 -7.16 12.58
CA ALA A 86 -6.79 -6.63 13.76
C ALA A 86 -8.28 -6.33 13.47
N ILE A 87 -8.58 -5.79 12.29
CA ILE A 87 -9.96 -5.52 11.85
C ILE A 87 -10.75 -6.82 11.66
N LEU A 88 -10.15 -7.86 11.08
CA LEU A 88 -10.77 -9.17 10.93
C LEU A 88 -11.03 -9.83 12.28
N GLN A 89 -10.08 -9.74 13.23
CA GLN A 89 -10.27 -10.25 14.58
C GLN A 89 -11.46 -9.56 15.27
N PHE A 90 -11.60 -8.23 15.12
CA PHE A 90 -12.75 -7.48 15.60
C PHE A 90 -14.08 -7.98 14.99
N GLN A 91 -14.11 -8.21 13.68
CA GLN A 91 -15.29 -8.74 12.99
C GLN A 91 -15.66 -10.15 13.47
N VAL A 92 -14.67 -11.03 13.66
CA VAL A 92 -14.88 -12.41 14.14
C VAL A 92 -15.44 -12.40 15.56
N VAL A 93 -14.93 -11.54 16.45
CA VAL A 93 -15.46 -11.40 17.82
C VAL A 93 -16.92 -10.95 17.75
N ILE A 94 -17.25 -9.93 16.98
CA ILE A 94 -18.65 -9.50 16.83
C ILE A 94 -19.51 -10.65 16.27
N SER A 95 -19.03 -11.35 15.25
CA SER A 95 -19.79 -12.40 14.56
C SER A 95 -20.05 -13.62 15.45
N LYS A 96 -19.03 -14.15 16.13
CA LYS A 96 -19.16 -15.30 17.04
C LYS A 96 -20.18 -14.99 18.14
N GLU A 97 -20.13 -13.80 18.66
CA GLU A 97 -20.96 -13.42 19.78
C GLU A 97 -22.41 -13.15 19.39
N CYS A 98 -22.64 -12.62 18.18
CA CYS A 98 -23.97 -12.57 17.57
C CYS A 98 -24.57 -13.97 17.32
N GLN A 99 -23.76 -15.03 17.23
CA GLN A 99 -24.21 -16.42 17.01
C GLN A 99 -24.50 -17.19 18.30
N HIS A 100 -23.77 -16.93 19.40
CA HIS A 100 -23.81 -17.79 20.61
C HIS A 100 -24.83 -17.35 21.68
N GLY A 101 -25.50 -16.21 21.52
CA GLY A 101 -26.55 -15.78 22.45
C GLY A 101 -27.53 -14.80 21.81
N GLY A 102 -28.76 -14.77 22.31
CA GLY A 102 -29.69 -13.68 21.98
C GLY A 102 -28.99 -12.36 22.24
N VAL A 103 -28.85 -11.54 21.20
CA VAL A 103 -27.95 -10.38 21.11
C VAL A 103 -28.03 -9.43 22.31
N GLY A 104 -29.15 -9.39 23.04
CA GLY A 104 -29.30 -8.64 24.29
C GLY A 104 -28.48 -9.14 25.50
N ARG A 105 -28.17 -10.44 25.64
CA ARG A 105 -27.34 -10.96 26.76
C ARG A 105 -25.86 -10.67 26.56
N PHE A 106 -25.43 -10.63 25.30
CA PHE A 106 -24.05 -10.40 24.91
C PHE A 106 -23.55 -9.01 25.33
N PHE A 107 -24.36 -7.98 25.12
CA PHE A 107 -24.00 -6.59 25.48
C PHE A 107 -24.16 -6.27 26.96
N HIS A 108 -24.46 -7.26 27.79
CA HIS A 108 -24.48 -7.11 29.24
C HIS A 108 -23.28 -7.82 29.90
N ALA A 109 -22.43 -8.51 29.13
CA ALA A 109 -21.21 -9.13 29.61
C ALA A 109 -20.04 -8.12 29.64
N PRO A 110 -19.50 -7.75 30.83
CA PRO A 110 -18.42 -6.77 30.94
C PRO A 110 -17.14 -7.22 30.25
N GLU A 111 -16.80 -8.50 30.36
CA GLU A 111 -15.59 -9.10 29.81
C GLU A 111 -15.52 -8.95 28.28
N THR A 112 -16.65 -9.08 27.58
CA THR A 112 -16.64 -8.94 26.14
C THR A 112 -16.58 -7.49 25.66
N MET A 113 -17.16 -6.55 26.43
CA MET A 113 -16.99 -5.12 26.20
C MET A 113 -15.52 -4.71 26.31
N GLU A 114 -14.83 -5.20 27.34
CA GLU A 114 -13.39 -4.95 27.52
C GLU A 114 -12.57 -5.51 26.35
N ARG A 115 -12.85 -6.74 25.92
CA ARG A 115 -12.19 -7.35 24.77
C ARG A 115 -12.43 -6.57 23.47
N MET A 116 -13.65 -6.09 23.23
CA MET A 116 -13.95 -5.27 22.06
C MET A 116 -13.24 -3.92 22.10
N ASN A 117 -13.20 -3.25 23.26
CA ASN A 117 -12.48 -2.00 23.42
C ASN A 117 -10.98 -2.19 23.19
N ALA A 118 -10.40 -3.28 23.71
CA ALA A 118 -8.99 -3.60 23.49
C ALA A 118 -8.67 -3.76 21.99
N LEU A 119 -9.54 -4.45 21.23
CA LEU A 119 -9.38 -4.60 19.77
C LEU A 119 -9.52 -3.26 19.03
N VAL A 120 -10.44 -2.40 19.46
CA VAL A 120 -10.57 -1.04 18.89
C VAL A 120 -9.30 -0.21 19.13
N GLU A 121 -8.72 -0.29 20.33
CA GLU A 121 -7.45 0.40 20.63
C GLU A 121 -6.26 -0.18 19.85
N GLN A 122 -6.24 -1.50 19.62
CA GLN A 122 -5.25 -2.10 18.71
C GLN A 122 -5.39 -1.58 17.29
N VAL A 123 -6.62 -1.53 16.74
CA VAL A 123 -6.89 -0.98 15.40
C VAL A 123 -6.44 0.48 15.31
N LYS A 124 -6.68 1.31 16.35
CA LYS A 124 -6.19 2.70 16.40
C LYS A 124 -4.67 2.79 16.39
N THR A 125 -4.01 1.95 17.18
CA THR A 125 -2.54 1.92 17.29
C THR A 125 -1.91 1.49 15.97
N HIS A 126 -2.45 0.45 15.34
CA HIS A 126 -2.02 0.02 14.01
C HIS A 126 -2.27 1.10 12.96
N HIS A 127 -3.44 1.75 12.96
CA HIS A 127 -3.72 2.87 12.05
C HIS A 127 -2.71 4.01 12.20
N GLY A 128 -2.42 4.47 13.41
CA GLY A 128 -1.45 5.54 13.65
C GLY A 128 -0.01 5.15 13.24
N THR A 129 0.35 3.88 13.45
CA THR A 129 1.65 3.35 12.99
C THR A 129 1.73 3.35 11.47
N CYS A 130 0.68 2.87 10.79
CA CYS A 130 0.62 2.87 9.33
C CYS A 130 0.68 4.29 8.76
N GLU A 131 -0.01 5.25 9.36
CA GLU A 131 -0.02 6.65 8.94
C GLU A 131 1.36 7.29 9.08
N THR A 132 2.05 7.01 10.20
CA THR A 132 3.42 7.48 10.44
C THR A 132 4.40 6.92 9.39
N GLU A 133 4.34 5.62 9.11
CA GLU A 133 5.21 4.98 8.11
C GLU A 133 4.89 5.47 6.68
N LEU A 134 3.62 5.67 6.35
CA LEU A 134 3.20 6.23 5.06
C LEU A 134 3.73 7.67 4.89
N ASN A 135 3.63 8.49 5.92
CA ASN A 135 4.13 9.87 5.89
C ASN A 135 5.65 9.93 5.81
N LEU A 136 6.35 9.05 6.54
CA LEU A 136 7.80 8.91 6.42
C LEU A 136 8.20 8.52 4.99
N CYS A 137 7.51 7.53 4.42
CA CYS A 137 7.69 7.07 3.05
C CYS A 137 7.51 8.23 2.05
N LYS A 138 6.40 8.97 2.15
CA LYS A 138 6.13 10.19 1.35
C LYS A 138 7.26 11.22 1.48
N SER A 139 7.68 11.53 2.71
CA SER A 139 8.73 12.53 2.96
C SER A 139 10.10 12.14 2.36
N GLN A 140 10.44 10.84 2.38
CA GLN A 140 11.66 10.33 1.76
C GLN A 140 11.62 10.49 0.24
N PHE A 141 10.45 10.25 -0.38
CA PHE A 141 10.27 10.48 -1.80
C PHE A 141 10.33 11.96 -2.16
N ASP A 142 9.64 12.82 -1.42
CA ASP A 142 9.66 14.26 -1.64
C ASP A 142 11.09 14.82 -1.53
N ARG A 143 11.86 14.34 -0.55
CA ARG A 143 13.28 14.70 -0.41
C ARG A 143 14.10 14.21 -1.60
N SER A 144 13.89 12.98 -2.05
CA SER A 144 14.60 12.42 -3.21
C SER A 144 14.25 13.18 -4.50
N LEU A 145 13.00 13.62 -4.65
CA LEU A 145 12.53 14.43 -5.77
C LEU A 145 13.21 15.81 -5.75
N LYS A 146 13.21 16.49 -4.60
CA LYS A 146 13.89 17.78 -4.41
C LYS A 146 15.39 17.72 -4.69
N ILE A 147 16.05 16.64 -4.27
CA ILE A 147 17.48 16.44 -4.58
C ILE A 147 17.68 16.26 -6.09
N LYS A 148 16.83 15.48 -6.76
CA LYS A 148 16.90 15.32 -8.22
C LYS A 148 16.70 16.65 -8.95
N GLU A 149 15.71 17.44 -8.55
CA GLU A 149 15.43 18.76 -9.10
C GLU A 149 16.58 19.75 -8.83
N TRP A 150 17.19 19.69 -7.64
CA TRP A 150 18.34 20.51 -7.29
C TRP A 150 19.60 20.18 -8.11
N ILE A 151 19.85 18.89 -8.35
CA ILE A 151 21.02 18.43 -9.12
C ILE A 151 20.86 18.73 -10.61
N SER A 152 19.63 18.73 -11.14
CA SER A 152 19.36 19.00 -12.55
C SER A 152 17.97 19.54 -12.78
N GLU A 153 17.89 20.68 -13.45
CA GLU A 153 16.64 21.27 -13.94
C GLU A 153 15.99 20.43 -15.07
N THR A 154 16.70 19.43 -15.59
CA THR A 154 16.22 18.59 -16.69
C THR A 154 15.31 17.48 -16.16
N LYS A 155 14.04 17.48 -16.56
CA LYS A 155 13.11 16.37 -16.29
C LYS A 155 13.56 15.12 -17.06
N TYR A 156 14.31 14.24 -16.40
CA TYR A 156 14.87 13.02 -17.02
C TYR A 156 13.78 12.04 -17.50
N GLU A 157 12.67 11.92 -16.76
CA GLU A 157 11.59 10.96 -17.07
C GLU A 157 10.91 11.25 -18.41
N SER A 158 10.66 12.52 -18.73
CA SER A 158 10.12 12.91 -20.04
C SER A 158 11.20 12.97 -21.13
N SER A 159 12.46 13.18 -20.76
CA SER A 159 13.57 13.25 -21.71
C SER A 159 13.99 11.88 -22.22
N HIS A 160 13.91 10.82 -21.41
CA HIS A 160 14.28 9.47 -21.82
C HIS A 160 13.33 8.86 -22.85
N GLY A 161 12.01 8.97 -22.68
CA GLY A 161 11.04 8.55 -23.70
C GLY A 161 11.28 9.25 -25.04
N ASN A 162 11.52 10.57 -24.98
CA ASN A 162 11.86 11.36 -26.16
C ASN A 162 13.19 10.95 -26.81
N ILE A 163 14.18 10.51 -26.03
CA ILE A 163 15.47 10.01 -26.56
C ILE A 163 15.28 8.63 -27.20
N VAL A 164 14.51 7.73 -26.59
CA VAL A 164 14.19 6.40 -27.16
C VAL A 164 13.49 6.55 -28.50
N ASP A 165 12.49 7.43 -28.59
CA ASP A 165 11.77 7.70 -29.82
C ASP A 165 12.64 8.45 -30.86
N LYS A 166 13.47 9.43 -30.44
CA LYS A 166 14.42 10.12 -31.34
C LYS A 166 15.51 9.20 -31.90
N ILE A 167 16.01 8.27 -31.10
CA ILE A 167 17.07 7.33 -31.50
C ILE A 167 16.49 6.13 -32.27
N LYS A 168 15.16 6.02 -32.38
CA LYS A 168 14.48 4.90 -33.06
C LYS A 168 14.96 3.55 -32.53
N LEU A 169 15.16 3.45 -31.22
CA LEU A 169 15.68 2.23 -30.57
C LEU A 169 14.80 0.99 -30.84
N LYS A 170 13.50 1.19 -31.13
CA LYS A 170 12.57 0.16 -31.57
C LYS A 170 12.96 -0.48 -32.92
N GLU A 171 13.67 0.25 -33.78
CA GLU A 171 14.18 -0.24 -35.08
C GLU A 171 15.45 -1.09 -34.93
N TYR A 172 16.09 -1.11 -33.74
CA TYR A 172 17.34 -1.84 -33.46
C TYR A 172 17.19 -2.77 -32.24
N PRO A 173 16.38 -3.83 -32.33
CA PRO A 173 16.02 -4.68 -31.19
C PRO A 173 17.22 -5.41 -30.56
N ASP A 174 18.25 -5.73 -31.34
CA ASP A 174 19.45 -6.42 -30.88
C ASP A 174 20.52 -5.48 -30.28
N CYS A 175 20.29 -4.16 -30.27
CA CYS A 175 21.19 -3.21 -29.63
C CYS A 175 21.32 -3.51 -28.13
N ALA A 176 22.56 -3.50 -27.62
CA ALA A 176 22.91 -3.79 -26.23
C ALA A 176 22.61 -5.22 -25.73
N LYS A 177 22.09 -6.12 -26.58
CA LYS A 177 21.71 -7.48 -26.16
C LYS A 177 22.87 -8.26 -25.55
N TRP A 178 24.09 -8.08 -26.07
CA TRP A 178 25.31 -8.69 -25.54
C TRP A 178 25.60 -8.27 -24.09
N LEU A 179 25.26 -7.04 -23.71
CA LEU A 179 25.43 -6.52 -22.35
C LEU A 179 24.29 -6.98 -21.46
N LEU A 180 23.04 -6.82 -21.92
CA LEU A 180 21.83 -7.17 -21.17
C LEU A 180 21.71 -8.67 -20.88
N SER A 181 22.28 -9.52 -21.74
CA SER A 181 22.26 -10.97 -21.60
C SER A 181 23.44 -11.50 -20.77
N SER A 182 24.32 -10.63 -20.26
CA SER A 182 25.49 -11.06 -19.49
C SER A 182 25.16 -11.27 -18.01
N ASP A 183 25.75 -12.30 -17.41
CA ASP A 183 25.61 -12.57 -15.97
C ASP A 183 26.13 -11.41 -15.11
N GLN A 184 27.12 -10.67 -15.64
CA GLN A 184 27.69 -9.49 -14.99
C GLN A 184 26.67 -8.35 -14.89
N TYR A 185 25.92 -8.10 -15.97
CA TYR A 185 24.83 -7.14 -15.97
C TYR A 185 23.69 -7.60 -15.05
N ALA A 186 23.28 -8.86 -15.11
CA ALA A 186 22.24 -9.40 -14.23
C ALA A 186 22.62 -9.27 -12.75
N LYS A 187 23.88 -9.57 -12.41
CA LYS A 187 24.42 -9.39 -11.07
C LYS A 187 24.45 -7.92 -10.66
N TRP A 188 24.90 -7.02 -11.54
CA TRP A 188 24.88 -5.57 -11.28
C TRP A 188 23.45 -5.03 -11.08
N TRP A 189 22.51 -5.44 -11.93
CA TRP A 189 21.10 -5.02 -11.86
C TRP A 189 20.43 -5.45 -10.56
N SER A 190 20.83 -6.60 -10.00
CA SER A 190 20.33 -7.10 -8.71
C SER A 190 20.90 -6.36 -7.48
N GLN A 191 21.85 -5.44 -7.66
CA GLN A 191 22.46 -4.70 -6.55
C GLN A 191 21.72 -3.39 -6.28
N GLN A 192 21.37 -3.17 -5.01
CA GLN A 192 20.67 -1.99 -4.49
C GLN A 192 21.34 -0.64 -4.79
N SER A 193 22.66 -0.65 -5.02
CA SER A 193 23.47 0.52 -5.36
C SER A 193 24.67 0.09 -6.18
N GLY A 194 24.55 0.10 -7.50
CA GLY A 194 25.64 -0.20 -8.43
C GLY A 194 25.89 0.97 -9.37
N VAL A 195 27.16 1.36 -9.55
CA VAL A 195 27.54 2.34 -10.57
C VAL A 195 28.03 1.61 -11.81
N LEU A 196 27.30 1.73 -12.92
CA LEU A 196 27.73 1.21 -14.22
C LEU A 196 28.54 2.26 -14.98
N TRP A 197 29.82 2.00 -15.15
CA TRP A 197 30.72 2.87 -15.91
C TRP A 197 30.80 2.42 -17.37
N ILE A 198 30.14 3.16 -18.27
CA ILE A 198 30.24 2.93 -19.72
C ILE A 198 31.34 3.81 -20.30
N LYS A 199 32.50 3.21 -20.61
CA LYS A 199 33.64 3.90 -21.23
C LYS A 199 33.65 3.66 -22.74
N GLY A 200 34.03 4.68 -23.50
CA GLY A 200 34.15 4.59 -24.96
C GLY A 200 34.47 5.94 -25.59
N THR A 201 35.05 5.92 -26.79
CA THR A 201 35.38 7.14 -27.56
C THR A 201 34.12 7.91 -27.94
N VAL A 202 34.24 9.20 -28.27
CA VAL A 202 33.10 10.03 -28.70
C VAL A 202 32.43 9.39 -29.93
N GLY A 203 31.10 9.42 -30.00
CA GLY A 203 30.33 8.84 -31.12
C GLY A 203 30.04 7.34 -31.05
N THR A 204 30.54 6.61 -30.05
CA THR A 204 30.33 5.15 -29.91
C THR A 204 28.94 4.72 -29.39
N GLY A 205 27.97 5.62 -29.37
CA GLY A 205 26.60 5.27 -28.96
C GLY A 205 26.39 5.04 -27.45
N LYS A 206 27.27 5.56 -26.58
CA LYS A 206 27.12 5.46 -25.11
C LYS A 206 25.76 5.97 -24.61
N THR A 207 25.28 7.10 -25.15
CA THR A 207 23.97 7.66 -24.79
C THR A 207 22.82 6.77 -25.26
N THR A 208 22.93 6.18 -26.45
CA THR A 208 21.98 5.18 -26.97
C THR A 208 21.93 3.94 -26.09
N LEU A 209 23.10 3.46 -25.66
CA LEU A 209 23.21 2.33 -24.74
C LEU A 209 22.55 2.65 -23.39
N MET A 210 22.76 3.85 -22.85
CA MET A 210 22.13 4.27 -21.59
C MET A 210 20.61 4.36 -21.71
N ALA A 211 20.09 4.91 -22.82
CA ALA A 211 18.65 4.99 -23.09
C ALA A 211 17.98 3.63 -23.31
N ARG A 212 18.76 2.55 -23.50
CA ARG A 212 18.25 1.17 -23.60
C ARG A 212 18.25 0.43 -22.25
N ILE A 213 19.13 0.85 -21.33
CA ILE A 213 19.32 0.23 -20.01
C ILE A 213 18.34 0.82 -18.98
N ILE A 214 18.08 2.13 -19.07
CA ILE A 214 17.19 2.91 -18.17
C ILE A 214 15.78 2.92 -18.77
#